data_AF-A0A351WSE0-F1
#
_entry.id   AF-A0A351WSE0-F1
#
_cell.length_a   1.000
_cell.length_b   1.000
_cell.length_c   1.000
_cell.angle_alpha   90.00
_cell.angle_beta   90.00
_cell.angle_gamma   90.00
#
_symmetry.space_group_name_H-M   'P 1'
#
loop_
_entity.id
_entity.type
_entity.pdbx_description
1 polymer ?
#
loop_
_entity_poly.entity_id
_entity_poly.type
_entity_poly.pdbx_seq_one_letter_code
_entity_poly.pdbx_strand_id
1 'polypeptide(L)'
;MPGTVKILLFLLLALMTGGCATTFVPISWGFGDKVQQLSRSDLFLKTLFDRYDPERSTLRVAGASFDQVMMPSEVKHHLGAYRRDTKLIYRSLYQEYSEAQLRTLMLHELSHHIWFSAMNEAQHEQWRSHLQQHPTPLQAMVRQVYSRKYDYDTEDFAFTVEFARQADIEALASLSLITPEERDAILKERRTAQAQPSILPLSHAGLHSGTPGPGAGSPQPLKKGNDNDQ
;
A
#
# COMPACT_ATOMS: atom_id res chain seq x y z
N MET A 1 -48.79 20.62 -13.63
CA MET A 1 -47.62 21.05 -12.83
C MET A 1 -46.79 22.02 -13.65
N PRO A 2 -46.58 23.26 -13.17
CA PRO A 2 -45.89 24.29 -13.93
C PRO A 2 -44.40 23.91 -14.12
N GLY A 3 -43.85 24.20 -15.31
CA GLY A 3 -42.53 23.73 -15.75
C GLY A 3 -41.37 24.10 -14.84
N THR A 4 -41.50 25.17 -14.05
CA THR A 4 -40.55 25.60 -13.02
C THR A 4 -40.39 24.60 -11.88
N VAL A 5 -41.44 23.89 -11.48
CA VAL A 5 -41.37 22.87 -10.41
C VAL A 5 -40.61 21.65 -10.89
N LYS A 6 -40.74 21.28 -12.18
CA LYS A 6 -39.99 20.17 -12.77
C LYS A 6 -38.50 20.49 -12.86
N ILE A 7 -38.14 21.70 -13.31
CA ILE A 7 -36.75 22.15 -13.41
C ILE A 7 -36.07 22.16 -12.03
N LEU A 8 -36.76 22.67 -11.01
CA LEU A 8 -36.26 22.68 -9.63
C LEU A 8 -36.07 21.25 -9.09
N LEU A 9 -37.01 20.33 -9.38
CA LEU A 9 -36.91 18.93 -8.99
C LEU A 9 -35.74 18.23 -9.70
N PHE A 10 -35.52 18.49 -10.99
CA PHE A 10 -34.38 17.93 -11.74
C PHE A 10 -33.04 18.49 -11.27
N LEU A 11 -32.97 19.77 -10.88
CA LEU A 11 -31.77 20.39 -10.30
C LEU A 11 -31.47 19.83 -8.90
N LEU A 12 -32.49 19.64 -8.05
CA LEU A 12 -32.36 18.97 -6.76
C LEU A 12 -31.95 17.50 -6.92
N LEU A 13 -32.53 16.79 -7.89
CA LEU A 13 -32.15 15.41 -8.19
C LEU A 13 -30.71 15.35 -8.72
N ALA A 14 -30.29 16.28 -9.58
CA ALA A 14 -28.92 16.38 -10.07
C ALA A 14 -27.91 16.77 -8.97
N LEU A 15 -28.32 17.58 -7.98
CA LEU A 15 -27.50 17.89 -6.79
C LEU A 15 -27.42 16.70 -5.81
N MET A 16 -28.46 15.88 -5.74
CA MET A 16 -28.50 14.68 -4.89
C MET A 16 -27.81 13.47 -5.55
N THR A 17 -27.82 13.35 -6.89
CA THR A 17 -27.15 12.28 -7.64
C THR A 17 -25.75 12.66 -8.09
N GLY A 18 -25.46 13.95 -8.22
CA GLY A 18 -24.12 14.51 -8.42
C GLY A 18 -23.32 14.59 -7.12
N GLY A 19 -23.54 13.64 -6.20
CA GLY A 19 -22.79 13.55 -4.96
C GLY A 19 -21.30 13.57 -5.26
N CYS A 20 -20.58 14.53 -4.67
CA CYS A 20 -19.13 14.48 -4.55
C CYS A 20 -18.77 13.22 -3.77
N ALA A 21 -18.63 12.09 -4.48
CA ALA A 21 -18.22 10.83 -3.91
C ALA A 21 -16.77 11.00 -3.44
N THR A 22 -16.61 11.30 -2.16
CA THR A 22 -15.32 11.37 -1.51
C THR A 22 -14.78 9.95 -1.41
N THR A 23 -13.77 9.64 -2.19
CA THR A 23 -13.23 8.27 -2.25
C THR A 23 -12.05 8.07 -1.31
N PHE A 24 -11.47 9.17 -0.81
CA PHE A 24 -10.33 9.18 0.10
C PHE A 24 -10.61 9.99 1.35
N VAL A 25 -10.10 9.50 2.47
CA VAL A 25 -10.25 10.10 3.80
C VAL A 25 -8.89 10.04 4.51
N PRO A 26 -8.57 10.98 5.41
CA PRO A 26 -7.37 10.89 6.21
C PRO A 26 -7.28 9.52 6.89
N ILE A 27 -6.07 8.95 6.93
CA ILE A 27 -5.88 7.57 7.39
C ILE A 27 -6.37 7.33 8.82
N SER A 28 -6.34 8.37 9.67
CA SER A 28 -6.85 8.32 11.05
C SER A 28 -8.37 8.34 11.17
N TRP A 29 -9.12 8.66 10.12
CA TRP A 29 -10.58 8.66 10.21
C TRP A 29 -11.10 7.23 10.39
N GLY A 30 -11.76 6.97 11.52
CA GLY A 30 -12.19 5.63 11.93
C GLY A 30 -11.06 4.67 12.36
N PHE A 31 -9.80 5.10 12.28
CA PHE A 31 -8.63 4.28 12.63
C PHE A 31 -7.60 5.02 13.52
N GLY A 32 -7.96 6.16 14.11
CA GLY A 32 -7.04 7.07 14.80
C GLY A 32 -6.12 6.37 15.79
N ASP A 33 -6.68 5.69 16.79
CA ASP A 33 -5.90 4.97 17.80
C ASP A 33 -5.05 3.86 17.18
N LYS A 34 -5.60 3.16 16.18
CA LYS A 34 -4.91 2.06 15.50
C LYS A 34 -3.70 2.54 14.70
N VAL A 35 -3.83 3.57 13.87
CA VAL A 35 -2.70 4.11 13.11
C VAL A 35 -1.65 4.73 14.04
N GLN A 36 -2.08 5.36 15.13
CA GLN A 36 -1.18 5.88 16.15
C GLN A 36 -0.42 4.76 16.85
N GLN A 37 -1.09 3.66 17.23
CA GLN A 37 -0.44 2.48 17.80
C GLN A 37 0.55 1.87 16.81
N LEU A 38 0.14 1.62 15.56
CA LEU A 38 0.98 1.03 14.52
C LEU A 38 2.24 1.85 14.24
N SER A 39 2.12 3.18 14.18
CA SER A 39 3.26 4.10 13.99
C SER A 39 4.30 4.08 15.12
N ARG A 40 4.00 3.40 16.24
CA ARG A 40 4.88 3.28 17.42
C ARG A 40 5.29 1.84 17.70
N SER A 41 4.50 0.86 17.29
CA SER A 41 4.75 -0.56 17.60
C SER A 41 5.55 -1.29 16.53
N ASP A 42 5.39 -0.93 15.26
CA ASP A 42 6.18 -1.51 14.16
C ASP A 42 7.53 -0.80 14.10
N LEU A 43 8.64 -1.54 14.19
CA LEU A 43 9.98 -0.96 14.31
C LEU A 43 10.36 -0.12 13.09
N PHE A 44 10.00 -0.55 11.89
CA PHE A 44 10.37 0.17 10.68
C PHE A 44 9.56 1.47 10.56
N LEU A 45 8.25 1.40 10.74
CA LEU A 45 7.38 2.59 10.80
C LEU A 45 7.83 3.54 11.90
N LYS A 46 8.05 3.03 13.12
CA LYS A 46 8.49 3.84 14.26
C LYS A 46 9.78 4.59 13.93
N THR A 47 10.77 3.89 13.36
CA THR A 47 12.05 4.48 12.96
C THR A 47 11.87 5.64 11.98
N LEU A 48 11.03 5.45 10.95
CA LEU A 48 10.79 6.48 9.95
C LEU A 48 9.97 7.65 10.51
N PHE A 49 8.92 7.37 11.29
CA PHE A 49 8.12 8.42 11.92
C PHE A 49 8.93 9.24 12.92
N ASP A 50 9.72 8.61 13.80
CA ASP A 50 10.53 9.34 14.79
C ASP A 50 11.51 10.32 14.14
N ARG A 51 11.99 10.01 12.93
CA ARG A 51 12.96 10.84 12.20
C ARG A 51 12.31 11.91 11.34
N TYR A 52 11.25 11.57 10.62
CA TYR A 52 10.72 12.42 9.55
C TYR A 52 9.38 13.06 9.88
N ASP A 53 8.62 12.50 10.80
CA ASP A 53 7.36 13.06 11.28
C ASP A 53 7.15 12.70 12.77
N PRO A 54 7.99 13.25 13.68
CA PRO A 54 8.02 12.84 15.08
C PRO A 54 6.68 13.09 15.80
N GLU A 55 5.95 14.10 15.37
CA GLU A 55 4.61 14.44 15.89
C GLU A 55 3.48 13.60 15.28
N ARG A 56 3.79 12.76 14.28
CA ARG A 56 2.81 12.00 13.46
C ARG A 56 1.79 12.93 12.83
N SER A 57 2.22 14.13 12.44
CA SER A 57 1.37 15.16 11.85
C SER A 57 0.72 14.68 10.55
N THR A 58 1.39 13.82 9.80
CA THR A 58 0.87 13.18 8.58
C THR A 58 -0.31 12.24 8.83
N LEU A 59 -0.47 11.79 10.08
CA LEU A 59 -1.58 10.95 10.54
C LEU A 59 -2.70 11.76 11.21
N ARG A 60 -2.46 13.03 11.62
CA ARG A 60 -3.39 13.79 12.45
C ARG A 60 -4.54 14.39 11.64
N VAL A 61 -5.72 14.45 12.27
CA VAL A 61 -6.77 15.42 11.95
C VAL A 61 -7.22 16.02 13.28
N ALA A 62 -6.54 17.07 13.74
CA ALA A 62 -6.99 17.80 14.91
C ALA A 62 -7.90 18.96 14.47
N GLY A 63 -9.16 18.94 14.89
CA GLY A 63 -9.99 20.13 15.12
C GLY A 63 -10.37 21.05 13.93
N ALA A 64 -10.05 20.73 12.67
CA ALA A 64 -10.43 21.56 11.53
C ALA A 64 -11.42 20.86 10.60
N SER A 65 -12.39 21.66 10.13
CA SER A 65 -13.53 21.33 9.27
C SER A 65 -13.30 20.22 8.24
N PHE A 66 -14.33 19.41 8.05
CA PHE A 66 -14.47 18.35 7.03
C PHE A 66 -14.29 18.84 5.57
N ASP A 67 -14.08 20.14 5.35
CA ASP A 67 -13.97 20.77 4.02
C ASP A 67 -12.69 20.39 3.25
N GLN A 68 -11.63 19.91 3.90
CA GLN A 68 -10.37 19.49 3.23
C GLN A 68 -10.27 17.99 2.96
N VAL A 69 -11.31 17.21 3.28
CA VAL A 69 -11.27 15.73 3.32
C VAL A 69 -11.32 15.11 1.93
N MET A 70 -11.65 15.88 0.88
CA MET A 70 -11.97 15.30 -0.42
C MET A 70 -10.78 15.35 -1.39
N MET A 71 -10.15 14.20 -1.64
CA MET A 71 -9.39 14.03 -2.88
C MET A 71 -10.39 13.74 -4.03
N PRO A 72 -10.34 14.47 -5.15
CA PRO A 72 -11.20 14.21 -6.31
C PRO A 72 -11.04 12.78 -6.83
N SER A 73 -12.15 12.22 -7.32
CA SER A 73 -12.37 10.79 -7.61
C SER A 73 -11.53 10.17 -8.75
N GLU A 74 -10.49 10.84 -9.24
CA GLU A 74 -9.71 10.38 -10.39
C GLU A 74 -8.83 9.16 -10.07
N VAL A 75 -8.79 8.76 -8.80
CA VAL A 75 -7.81 7.82 -8.26
C VAL A 75 -8.51 6.69 -7.48
N LYS A 76 -9.76 6.32 -7.85
CA LYS A 76 -10.59 5.30 -7.16
C LYS A 76 -9.93 3.94 -6.91
N HIS A 77 -8.83 3.65 -7.59
CA HIS A 77 -8.14 2.36 -7.54
C HIS A 77 -6.89 2.35 -6.64
N HIS A 78 -6.47 3.49 -6.06
CA HIS A 78 -5.32 3.51 -5.17
C HIS A 78 -5.74 3.23 -3.73
N LEU A 79 -4.91 2.46 -3.02
CA LEU A 79 -5.15 2.08 -1.63
C LEU A 79 -4.95 3.26 -0.69
N GLY A 80 -3.98 4.11 -0.98
CA GLY A 80 -3.63 5.29 -0.20
C GLY A 80 -3.21 6.44 -1.11
N ALA A 81 -2.95 7.59 -0.48
CA ALA A 81 -2.26 8.68 -1.14
C ALA A 81 -1.68 9.68 -0.12
N TYR A 82 -0.45 10.12 -0.36
CA TYR A 82 0.19 11.22 0.34
C TYR A 82 -0.08 12.54 -0.38
N ARG A 83 -0.66 13.51 0.34
CA ARG A 83 -0.96 14.83 -0.21
C ARG A 83 0.07 15.85 0.27
N ARG A 84 0.93 16.33 -0.64
CA ARG A 84 2.11 17.16 -0.31
C ARG A 84 1.79 18.52 0.32
N ASP A 85 0.73 19.18 -0.11
CA ASP A 85 0.33 20.52 0.36
C ASP A 85 -0.11 20.53 1.83
N THR A 86 -0.91 19.53 2.22
CA THR A 86 -1.45 19.34 3.57
C THR A 86 -0.54 18.44 4.42
N LYS A 87 0.40 17.74 3.77
CA LYS A 87 1.25 16.70 4.36
C LYS A 87 0.45 15.59 5.03
N LEU A 88 -0.73 15.26 4.51
CA LEU A 88 -1.59 14.23 5.09
C LEU A 88 -1.52 12.92 4.30
N ILE A 89 -1.60 11.80 5.02
CA ILE A 89 -1.80 10.47 4.45
C ILE A 89 -3.30 10.18 4.41
N TYR A 90 -3.77 9.81 3.22
CA TYR A 90 -5.14 9.41 2.97
C TYR A 90 -5.22 7.90 2.68
N ARG A 91 -6.39 7.32 2.92
CA ARG A 91 -6.77 5.96 2.55
C ARG A 91 -8.07 5.96 1.76
N SER A 92 -8.30 4.92 0.98
CA SER A 92 -9.59 4.70 0.35
C SER A 92 -10.70 4.47 1.39
N LEU A 93 -11.87 5.06 1.15
CA LEU A 93 -13.06 4.87 1.97
C LEU A 93 -13.76 3.53 1.68
N TYR A 94 -13.60 2.99 0.47
CA TYR A 94 -14.32 1.80 0.01
C TYR A 94 -13.64 0.48 0.38
N GLN A 95 -12.54 0.55 1.13
CA GLN A 95 -11.75 -0.60 1.51
C GLN A 95 -11.72 -0.77 3.03
N GLU A 96 -11.89 -2.02 3.46
CA GLU A 96 -11.52 -2.46 4.79
C GLU A 96 -10.04 -2.83 4.81
N TYR A 97 -9.33 -2.41 5.86
CA TYR A 97 -7.90 -2.65 5.99
C TYR A 97 -7.62 -3.56 7.17
N SER A 98 -6.91 -4.66 6.90
CA SER A 98 -6.20 -5.38 7.95
C SER A 98 -5.07 -4.53 8.54
N GLU A 99 -4.56 -4.89 9.72
CA GLU A 99 -3.40 -4.17 10.28
C GLU A 99 -2.17 -4.25 9.38
N ALA A 100 -1.97 -5.39 8.69
CA ALA A 100 -0.85 -5.53 7.75
C ALA A 100 -0.97 -4.53 6.60
N GLN A 101 -2.17 -4.39 6.02
CA GLN A 101 -2.43 -3.41 4.95
C GLN A 101 -2.32 -1.95 5.44
N LEU A 102 -2.71 -1.66 6.69
CA LEU A 102 -2.48 -0.34 7.26
C LEU A 102 -0.98 -0.06 7.43
N ARG A 103 -0.20 -1.04 7.89
CA ARG A 103 1.26 -0.89 8.03
C ARG A 103 1.92 -0.62 6.67
N THR A 104 1.57 -1.40 5.64
CA THR A 104 2.17 -1.22 4.30
C THR A 104 1.76 0.11 3.67
N LEU A 105 0.48 0.49 3.76
CA LEU A 105 0.01 1.80 3.31
C LEU A 105 0.73 2.93 4.05
N MET A 106 0.87 2.85 5.37
CA MET A 106 1.59 3.86 6.13
C MET A 106 3.07 3.95 5.72
N LEU A 107 3.75 2.83 5.49
CA LEU A 107 5.14 2.84 5.02
C LEU A 107 5.25 3.48 3.63
N HIS A 108 4.38 3.09 2.71
CA HIS A 108 4.33 3.60 1.35
C HIS A 108 4.13 5.12 1.33
N GLU A 109 3.07 5.60 1.98
CA GLU A 109 2.71 7.01 1.92
C GLU A 109 3.66 7.90 2.74
N LEU A 110 4.22 7.39 3.85
CA LEU A 110 5.29 8.08 4.56
C LEU A 110 6.56 8.19 3.69
N SER A 111 6.82 7.22 2.81
CA SER A 111 7.99 7.27 1.91
C SER A 111 7.89 8.42 0.91
N HIS A 112 6.70 8.72 0.40
CA HIS A 112 6.49 9.96 -0.38
C HIS A 112 6.78 11.21 0.45
N HIS A 113 6.38 11.23 1.72
CA HIS A 113 6.72 12.35 2.61
C HIS A 113 8.24 12.52 2.74
N ILE A 114 8.99 11.44 2.97
CA ILE A 114 10.46 11.45 3.06
C ILE A 114 11.08 11.94 1.74
N TRP A 115 10.62 11.40 0.62
CA TRP A 115 11.10 11.75 -0.71
C TRP A 115 10.98 13.24 -1.01
N PHE A 116 9.83 13.84 -0.71
CA PHE A 116 9.57 15.26 -1.02
C PHE A 116 10.11 16.25 0.03
N SER A 117 10.27 15.83 1.28
CA SER A 117 10.56 16.76 2.39
C SER A 117 11.95 16.60 3.01
N ALA A 118 12.59 15.45 2.86
CA ALA A 118 13.83 15.14 3.57
C ALA A 118 15.00 14.79 2.64
N MET A 119 14.73 14.18 1.48
CA MET A 119 15.78 13.82 0.53
C MET A 119 16.22 15.02 -0.32
N ASN A 120 17.54 15.18 -0.46
CA ASN A 120 18.14 16.11 -1.42
C ASN A 120 18.42 15.44 -2.77
N GLU A 121 18.75 16.22 -3.80
CA GLU A 121 18.98 15.68 -5.16
C GLU A 121 20.13 14.66 -5.23
N ALA A 122 21.17 14.81 -4.41
CA ALA A 122 22.26 13.84 -4.38
C ALA A 122 21.79 12.48 -3.84
N GLN A 123 20.93 12.49 -2.81
CA GLN A 123 20.30 11.27 -2.29
C GLN A 123 19.32 10.67 -3.31
N HIS A 124 18.56 11.50 -4.04
CA HIS A 124 17.70 11.01 -5.13
C HIS A 124 18.53 10.30 -6.22
N GLU A 125 19.64 10.88 -6.65
CA GLU A 125 20.48 10.28 -7.69
C GLU A 125 21.18 9.00 -7.21
N GLN A 126 21.67 8.98 -5.97
CA GLN A 126 22.24 7.77 -5.37
C GLN A 126 21.18 6.66 -5.24
N TRP A 127 19.92 7.00 -4.92
CA TRP A 127 18.83 6.03 -4.90
C TRP A 127 18.50 5.50 -6.30
N ARG A 128 18.43 6.37 -7.33
CA ARG A 128 18.27 5.94 -8.72
C ARG A 128 19.38 4.96 -9.13
N SER A 129 20.63 5.26 -8.76
CA SER A 129 21.78 4.40 -9.00
C SER A 129 21.67 3.05 -8.27
N HIS A 130 21.22 3.05 -7.01
CA HIS A 130 20.97 1.83 -6.24
C HIS A 130 19.97 0.92 -6.97
N LEU A 131 18.83 1.47 -7.40
CA LEU A 131 17.80 0.70 -8.09
C LEU A 131 18.26 0.17 -9.46
N GLN A 132 19.14 0.88 -10.17
CA GLN A 132 19.75 0.36 -11.40
C GLN A 132 20.66 -0.83 -11.14
N GLN A 133 21.39 -0.83 -10.02
CA GLN A 133 22.27 -1.92 -9.62
C GLN A 133 21.50 -3.11 -9.02
N HIS A 134 20.34 -2.84 -8.41
CA HIS A 134 19.51 -3.82 -7.70
C HIS A 134 18.05 -3.78 -8.18
N PRO A 135 17.77 -4.03 -9.47
CA PRO A 135 16.42 -3.92 -10.00
C PRO A 135 15.45 -4.88 -9.29
N THR A 136 14.18 -4.47 -9.22
CA THR A 136 13.09 -5.30 -8.66
C THR A 136 12.01 -5.56 -9.70
N PRO A 137 11.29 -6.69 -9.62
CA PRO A 137 10.09 -6.90 -10.44
C PRO A 137 9.03 -5.80 -10.22
N LEU A 138 8.92 -5.29 -8.99
CA LEU A 138 8.01 -4.21 -8.63
C LEU A 138 8.33 -2.91 -9.39
N GLN A 139 9.60 -2.55 -9.52
CA GLN A 139 10.02 -1.37 -10.30
C GLN A 139 9.56 -1.45 -11.76
N ALA A 140 9.64 -2.63 -12.39
CA ALA A 140 9.16 -2.80 -13.75
C ALA A 140 7.64 -2.56 -13.85
N MET A 141 6.88 -3.01 -12.86
CA MET A 141 5.43 -2.78 -12.78
C MET A 141 5.10 -1.30 -12.55
N VAL A 142 5.78 -0.64 -11.61
CA VAL A 142 5.61 0.80 -11.33
C VAL A 142 5.81 1.62 -12.59
N ARG A 143 6.91 1.40 -13.31
CA ARG A 143 7.23 2.14 -14.53
C ARG A 143 6.32 1.84 -15.72
N GLN A 144 5.57 0.74 -15.69
CA GLN A 144 4.50 0.47 -16.67
C GLN A 144 3.23 1.24 -16.36
N VAL A 145 2.93 1.46 -15.07
CA VAL A 145 1.72 2.16 -14.61
C VAL A 145 1.90 3.67 -14.66
N TYR A 146 3.08 4.17 -14.26
CA TYR A 146 3.38 5.60 -14.18
C TYR A 146 4.21 6.05 -15.39
N SER A 147 3.60 6.88 -16.25
CA SER A 147 4.18 7.30 -17.54
C SER A 147 5.17 8.46 -17.45
N ARG A 148 5.17 9.22 -16.35
CA ARG A 148 6.03 10.40 -16.16
C ARG A 148 7.19 10.07 -15.22
N LYS A 149 8.37 10.59 -15.56
CA LYS A 149 9.60 10.37 -14.78
C LYS A 149 9.48 10.69 -13.30
N TYR A 150 8.93 11.85 -12.99
CA TYR A 150 8.80 12.28 -11.60
C TYR A 150 7.86 11.37 -10.80
N ASP A 151 6.79 10.89 -11.44
CA ASP A 151 5.78 10.06 -10.81
C ASP A 151 6.33 8.65 -10.56
N TYR A 152 7.05 8.04 -11.52
CA TYR A 152 7.64 6.72 -11.25
C TYR A 152 8.83 6.76 -10.29
N ASP A 153 9.63 7.83 -10.23
CA ASP A 153 10.80 7.88 -9.33
C ASP A 153 10.35 7.87 -7.85
N THR A 154 9.29 8.63 -7.54
CA THR A 154 8.75 8.68 -6.17
C THR A 154 8.04 7.39 -5.78
N GLU A 155 7.32 6.76 -6.72
CA GLU A 155 6.66 5.47 -6.52
C GLU A 155 7.68 4.32 -6.42
N ASP A 156 8.75 4.35 -7.23
CA ASP A 156 9.86 3.40 -7.16
C ASP A 156 10.47 3.42 -5.74
N PHE A 157 10.66 4.61 -5.16
CA PHE A 157 11.09 4.74 -3.77
C PHE A 157 10.06 4.17 -2.79
N ALA A 158 8.79 4.58 -2.90
CA ALA A 158 7.74 4.18 -1.97
C ALA A 158 7.50 2.67 -1.94
N PHE A 159 7.36 2.02 -3.11
CA PHE A 159 7.21 0.57 -3.21
C PHE A 159 8.44 -0.19 -2.73
N THR A 160 9.65 0.36 -2.98
CA THR A 160 10.88 -0.27 -2.49
C THR A 160 10.99 -0.18 -0.97
N VAL A 161 10.53 0.90 -0.32
CA VAL A 161 10.49 0.98 1.15
C VAL A 161 9.40 0.08 1.72
N GLU A 162 8.20 0.07 1.12
CA GLU A 162 7.07 -0.78 1.51
C GLU A 162 7.46 -2.27 1.52
N PHE A 163 8.14 -2.72 0.46
CA PHE A 163 8.55 -4.12 0.27
C PHE A 163 10.07 -4.30 0.34
N ALA A 164 10.75 -3.53 1.20
CA ALA A 164 12.21 -3.47 1.23
C ALA A 164 12.87 -4.85 1.36
N ARG A 165 13.91 -5.10 0.56
CA ARG A 165 14.82 -6.24 0.78
C ARG A 165 15.93 -5.81 1.73
N GLN A 166 16.78 -6.76 2.13
CA GLN A 166 17.95 -6.45 2.94
C GLN A 166 18.84 -5.38 2.29
N ALA A 167 19.16 -5.54 1.00
CA ALA A 167 19.97 -4.57 0.25
C ALA A 167 19.34 -3.17 0.21
N ASP A 168 18.01 -3.08 0.20
CA ASP A 168 17.31 -1.79 0.17
C ASP A 168 17.37 -1.11 1.54
N ILE A 169 17.26 -1.86 2.65
CA ILE A 169 17.45 -1.33 4.01
C ILE A 169 18.91 -0.88 4.23
N GLU A 170 19.86 -1.63 3.69
CA GLU A 170 21.28 -1.24 3.69
C GLU A 170 21.51 0.06 2.90
N ALA A 171 20.84 0.22 1.75
CA ALA A 171 20.87 1.45 0.96
C ALA A 171 20.25 2.64 1.70
N LEU A 172 19.14 2.46 2.42
CA LEU A 172 18.58 3.53 3.26
C LEU A 172 19.62 4.03 4.29
N ALA A 173 20.42 3.13 4.85
CA ALA A 173 21.47 3.50 5.79
C ALA A 173 22.66 4.19 5.12
N SER A 174 23.10 3.72 3.94
CA SER A 174 24.21 4.36 3.21
C SER A 174 23.87 5.78 2.74
N LEU A 175 22.59 6.03 2.45
CA LEU A 175 22.04 7.35 2.13
C LEU A 175 21.82 8.24 3.37
N SER A 176 22.14 7.75 4.57
CA SER A 176 21.86 8.41 5.85
C SER A 176 20.37 8.71 6.08
N LEU A 177 19.47 7.91 5.49
CA LEU A 177 18.04 8.02 5.73
C LEU A 177 17.60 7.29 7.02
N ILE A 178 18.38 6.30 7.42
CA ILE A 178 18.36 5.68 8.74
C ILE A 178 19.80 5.54 9.23
N THR A 179 19.99 5.36 10.52
CA THR A 179 21.31 5.09 11.11
C THR A 179 21.73 3.63 10.89
N PRO A 180 23.04 3.32 10.94
CA PRO A 180 23.52 1.94 10.94
C PRO A 180 22.91 1.08 12.06
N GLU A 181 22.69 1.65 13.24
CA GLU A 181 22.10 0.96 14.38
C GLU A 181 20.63 0.60 14.13
N GLU A 182 19.86 1.52 13.54
CA GLU A 182 18.46 1.26 13.17
C GLU A 182 18.35 0.25 12.04
N ARG A 183 19.24 0.33 11.03
CA ARG A 183 19.36 -0.70 9.98
C ARG A 183 19.53 -2.08 10.60
N ASP A 184 20.47 -2.22 11.53
CA ASP A 184 20.76 -3.50 12.18
C ASP A 184 19.58 -4.01 13.00
N ALA A 185 18.88 -3.11 13.71
CA ALA A 185 17.68 -3.44 14.47
C ALA A 185 16.53 -3.93 13.55
N ILE A 186 16.26 -3.22 12.45
CA ILE A 186 15.21 -3.59 11.48
C ILE A 186 15.53 -4.93 10.82
N LEU A 187 16.78 -5.13 10.38
CA LEU A 187 17.22 -6.40 9.78
C LEU A 187 17.17 -7.57 10.77
N LYS A 188 17.43 -7.31 12.06
CA LYS A 188 17.32 -8.33 13.10
C LYS A 188 15.86 -8.72 13.34
N GLU A 189 14.95 -7.76 13.49
CA GLU A 189 13.52 -8.03 13.69
C GLU A 189 12.93 -8.85 12.55
N ARG A 190 13.22 -8.49 11.30
CA ARG A 190 12.74 -9.22 10.12
C ARG A 190 13.24 -10.66 10.09
N ARG A 191 14.50 -10.89 10.44
CA ARG A 191 15.05 -12.26 10.56
C ARG A 191 14.35 -13.05 11.67
N THR A 192 14.06 -12.42 12.81
CA THR A 192 13.31 -13.07 13.90
C THR A 192 11.88 -13.40 13.48
N ALA A 193 11.19 -12.49 12.77
CA ALA A 193 9.83 -12.72 12.26
C ALA A 193 9.77 -13.86 11.23
N GLN A 194 10.80 -14.00 10.39
CA GLN A 194 10.92 -15.11 9.43
C GLN A 194 11.34 -16.44 10.05
N ALA A 195 12.10 -16.40 11.16
CA ALA A 195 12.58 -17.59 11.86
C ALA A 195 11.56 -18.19 12.83
N GLN A 196 10.48 -17.48 13.14
CA GLN A 196 9.35 -18.06 13.87
C GLN A 196 8.57 -18.98 12.92
N PRO A 197 8.52 -20.30 13.17
CA PRO A 197 7.68 -21.17 12.39
C PRO A 197 6.23 -20.72 12.56
N SER A 198 5.53 -20.48 11.46
CA SER A 198 4.09 -20.26 11.45
C SER A 198 3.41 -21.48 12.06
N ILE A 199 3.13 -21.46 13.37
CA ILE A 199 2.18 -22.40 13.98
C ILE A 199 0.78 -21.85 13.68
N LEU A 200 0.39 -21.93 12.41
CA LEU A 200 -0.99 -21.84 11.98
C LEU A 200 -1.28 -23.07 11.12
N PRO A 201 -2.39 -23.78 11.37
CA PRO A 201 -2.74 -24.94 10.57
C PRO A 201 -3.04 -24.49 9.15
N LEU A 202 -2.41 -25.18 8.18
CA LEU A 202 -2.80 -25.12 6.78
C LEU A 202 -4.32 -25.39 6.68
N SER A 203 -5.09 -24.34 6.44
CA SER A 203 -6.44 -24.44 5.94
C SER A 203 -6.71 -23.20 5.11
N HIS A 204 -6.29 -23.25 3.86
CA HIS A 204 -6.95 -22.69 2.67
C HIS A 204 -6.24 -23.21 1.42
N ALA A 205 -6.25 -24.54 1.26
CA ALA A 205 -6.35 -25.12 -0.08
C ALA A 205 -7.84 -25.05 -0.43
N GLY A 206 -8.21 -24.12 -1.31
CA GLY A 206 -9.60 -23.84 -1.63
C GLY A 206 -9.76 -23.08 -2.93
N LEU A 207 -8.99 -23.45 -3.97
CA LEU A 207 -9.37 -23.21 -5.36
C LEU A 207 -10.61 -24.07 -5.64
N HIS A 208 -11.79 -23.59 -5.25
CA HIS A 208 -13.04 -24.13 -5.76
C HIS A 208 -13.27 -23.56 -7.16
N SER A 209 -12.73 -24.26 -8.15
CA SER A 209 -13.30 -24.34 -9.48
C SER A 209 -14.75 -24.83 -9.36
N GLY A 210 -15.67 -24.10 -9.99
CA GLY A 210 -17.10 -24.40 -9.96
C GLY A 210 -17.45 -25.80 -10.46
N THR A 211 -18.30 -26.45 -9.67
CA THR A 211 -19.43 -27.33 -10.06
C THR A 211 -19.20 -28.48 -11.06
N PRO A 212 -19.27 -29.75 -10.59
CA PRO A 212 -19.70 -30.88 -11.40
C PRO A 212 -21.21 -31.16 -11.20
N GLY A 213 -21.95 -31.26 -12.31
CA GLY A 213 -23.32 -31.81 -12.34
C GLY A 213 -23.29 -33.34 -12.51
N PRO A 214 -24.30 -34.09 -12.03
CA PRO A 214 -24.19 -35.52 -11.74
C PRO A 214 -24.66 -36.45 -12.88
N GLY A 215 -24.15 -37.68 -12.86
CA GLY A 215 -24.58 -38.82 -13.68
C GLY A 215 -23.48 -39.27 -14.66
N ALA A 216 -23.13 -40.53 -14.83
CA ALA A 216 -23.59 -41.79 -14.28
C ALA A 216 -22.52 -42.85 -14.63
N GLY A 217 -22.36 -43.88 -13.78
CA GLY A 217 -21.82 -45.18 -14.17
C GLY A 217 -20.30 -45.37 -14.17
N SER A 218 -19.79 -46.01 -13.12
CA SER A 218 -18.58 -46.87 -13.21
C SER A 218 -18.88 -48.06 -14.15
N PRO A 219 -17.89 -48.68 -14.84
CA PRO A 219 -16.95 -49.56 -14.13
C PRO A 219 -15.50 -49.57 -14.68
N GLN A 220 -14.53 -49.79 -13.79
CA GLN A 220 -13.21 -50.38 -14.11
C GLN A 220 -13.36 -51.89 -14.43
N PRO A 221 -12.29 -52.66 -14.76
CA PRO A 221 -10.93 -52.33 -15.23
C PRO A 221 -10.56 -53.14 -16.51
N LEU A 222 -9.37 -52.93 -17.10
CA LEU A 222 -8.65 -54.02 -17.77
C LEU A 222 -7.14 -53.82 -17.73
N LYS A 223 -6.48 -54.79 -17.08
CA LYS A 223 -5.05 -55.09 -17.09
C LYS A 223 -4.68 -55.79 -18.41
N LYS A 224 -3.57 -55.40 -19.03
CA LYS A 224 -2.53 -56.23 -19.68
C LYS A 224 -1.52 -55.25 -20.27
N GLY A 225 -0.24 -55.31 -19.90
CA GLY A 225 0.75 -56.23 -20.47
C GLY A 225 1.19 -55.70 -21.84
N ASN A 226 2.43 -55.68 -22.28
CA ASN A 226 3.73 -56.14 -21.82
C ASN A 226 4.71 -55.59 -22.90
N ASP A 227 6.01 -55.77 -22.69
CA ASP A 227 7.07 -55.78 -23.70
C ASP A 227 7.55 -54.40 -24.22
N ASN A 228 8.77 -53.97 -23.89
CA ASN A 228 10.12 -54.43 -24.27
C ASN A 228 10.65 -53.79 -25.57
N ASP A 229 11.89 -53.33 -25.43
CA ASP A 229 12.96 -53.28 -26.43
C ASP A 229 12.78 -52.37 -27.67
N GLN A 230 13.42 -51.21 -27.66
CA GLN A 230 14.72 -50.94 -28.32
C GLN A 230 15.07 -49.44 -28.28
#